data_AF-A0AAI8ZJK9-F1
#
_entry.id   AF-A0AAI8ZJK9-F1
#
_cell.length_a   1.000
_cell.length_b   1.000
_cell.length_c   1.000
_cell.angle_alpha   90.00
_cell.angle_beta   90.00
_cell.angle_gamma   90.00
#
_symmetry.space_group_name_H-M   'P 1'
#
loop_
_entity.id
_entity.type
_entity.pdbx_description
1 polymer ?
#
loop_
_entity_poly.entity_id
_entity_poly.type
_entity_poly.pdbx_seq_one_letter_code
_entity_poly.pdbx_strand_id
1 'polypeptide(L)'
;MLGAQARGTIVVMQAVVKSRVLVVCRGTKAKPHARNRLVRLRHYEWSTTESAWVRADGADDEWYLRSTADGLEGYPHPHFKCPVAACPNDRVYQHDTFQDLVERASTADGLVLI
;
A
#
# COMPACT_ATOMS: atom_id res chain seq x y z
N MET A 1 -38.18 12.63 -41.94
CA MET A 1 -36.76 12.25 -41.83
C MET A 1 -36.40 12.28 -40.35
N LEU A 2 -36.38 11.12 -39.69
CA LEU A 2 -36.04 11.00 -38.27
C LEU A 2 -34.53 10.80 -38.16
N GLY A 3 -33.84 11.80 -37.62
CA GLY A 3 -32.40 11.74 -37.36
C GLY A 3 -32.12 10.84 -36.16
N ALA A 4 -31.36 9.78 -36.39
CA ALA A 4 -30.83 8.92 -35.34
C ALA A 4 -29.75 9.69 -34.56
N GLN A 5 -30.01 9.99 -33.29
CA GLN A 5 -28.98 10.44 -32.36
C GLN A 5 -28.19 9.23 -31.88
N ALA A 6 -26.94 9.13 -32.30
CA ALA A 6 -25.98 8.17 -31.76
C ALA A 6 -25.65 8.54 -30.32
N ARG A 7 -26.15 7.76 -29.36
CA ARG A 7 -25.72 7.82 -27.96
C ARG A 7 -24.34 7.16 -27.86
N GLY A 8 -23.30 7.98 -27.83
CA GLY A 8 -21.96 7.53 -27.48
C GLY A 8 -21.95 7.06 -26.03
N THR A 9 -21.77 5.76 -25.81
CA THR A 9 -21.59 5.18 -24.49
C THR A 9 -20.23 5.63 -23.95
N ILE A 10 -20.23 6.53 -22.96
CA ILE A 10 -19.04 6.84 -22.19
C ILE A 10 -18.76 5.62 -21.31
N VAL A 11 -17.77 4.82 -21.69
CA VAL A 11 -17.23 3.76 -20.84
C VAL A 11 -16.37 4.45 -19.79
N VAL A 12 -16.96 4.72 -18.62
CA VAL A 12 -16.18 5.04 -17.42
C VAL A 12 -15.43 3.77 -17.07
N MET A 13 -14.16 3.69 -17.45
CA MET A 13 -13.26 2.66 -16.98
C MET A 13 -13.12 2.84 -15.47
N GLN A 14 -13.93 2.13 -14.70
CA GLN A 14 -13.77 2.06 -13.25
C GLN A 14 -12.38 1.46 -12.99
N ALA A 15 -11.50 2.23 -12.37
CA ALA A 15 -10.23 1.71 -11.88
C ALA A 15 -10.56 0.55 -10.92
N VAL A 16 -10.07 -0.64 -11.24
CA VAL A 16 -10.26 -1.81 -10.39
C VAL A 16 -9.40 -1.61 -9.15
N VAL A 17 -10.02 -1.13 -8.06
CA VAL A 17 -9.37 -1.06 -6.75
C VAL A 17 -9.01 -2.48 -6.32
N LYS A 18 -7.72 -2.74 -6.15
CA LYS A 18 -7.24 -4.02 -5.62
C LYS A 18 -7.62 -4.07 -4.16
N SER A 19 -8.31 -5.12 -3.72
CA SER A 19 -8.62 -5.35 -2.30
C SER A 19 -7.38 -5.60 -1.43
N ARG A 20 -6.21 -5.77 -2.07
CA ARG A 20 -4.96 -6.20 -1.48
C ARG A 20 -3.80 -5.39 -2.04
N VAL A 21 -2.98 -4.84 -1.13
CA VAL A 21 -1.74 -4.14 -1.44
C VAL A 21 -0.57 -4.81 -0.73
N LEU A 22 0.53 -5.03 -1.45
CA LEU A 22 1.75 -5.63 -0.90
C LEU A 22 2.85 -4.58 -0.79
N VAL A 23 3.43 -4.46 0.40
CA VAL A 23 4.65 -3.68 0.59
C VAL A 23 5.82 -4.61 0.34
N VAL A 24 6.69 -4.20 -0.58
CA VAL A 24 7.81 -5.01 -1.07
C VAL A 24 9.08 -4.18 -1.12
N CYS A 25 10.22 -4.81 -0.83
CA CYS A 25 11.52 -4.24 -1.21
C CYS A 25 12.14 -5.02 -2.37
N ARG A 26 12.96 -4.33 -3.16
CA ARG A 26 13.76 -4.96 -4.22
C ARG A 26 14.93 -5.70 -3.60
N GLY A 27 14.90 -7.02 -3.64
CA GLY A 27 16.04 -7.82 -3.22
C GLY A 27 17.11 -7.89 -4.31
N THR A 28 18.34 -7.50 -3.99
CA THR A 28 19.52 -7.87 -4.77
C THR A 28 20.23 -9.03 -4.05
N LYS A 29 20.26 -10.22 -4.65
CA LYS A 29 21.24 -11.25 -4.25
C LYS A 29 22.35 -11.34 -5.29
N ALA A 30 23.55 -11.60 -4.78
CA ALA A 30 24.84 -11.71 -5.45
C ALA A 30 24.96 -12.69 -6.64
N LYS A 31 23.85 -13.28 -7.14
CA LYS A 31 23.89 -14.24 -8.25
C LYS A 31 23.30 -13.62 -9.53
N PRO A 32 24.04 -13.63 -10.66
CA PRO A 32 23.67 -12.95 -11.91
C PRO A 32 22.37 -13.45 -12.58
N HIS A 33 21.85 -14.62 -12.18
CA HIS A 33 20.68 -15.25 -12.80
C HIS A 33 19.36 -15.03 -12.04
N ALA A 34 19.38 -14.42 -10.85
CA ALA A 34 18.20 -14.19 -10.02
C ALA A 34 17.79 -12.71 -10.03
N ARG A 35 17.62 -12.13 -11.23
CA ARG A 35 17.25 -10.72 -11.40
C ARG A 35 15.88 -10.47 -10.74
N ASN A 36 15.82 -9.46 -9.87
CA ASN A 36 14.61 -8.84 -9.33
C ASN A 36 13.66 -9.72 -8.49
N ARG A 37 14.17 -10.42 -7.47
CA ARG A 37 13.27 -11.02 -6.48
C ARG A 37 12.68 -9.93 -5.58
N LEU A 38 11.38 -9.69 -5.69
CA LEU A 38 10.64 -8.89 -4.72
C LEU A 38 10.56 -9.67 -3.40
N VAL A 39 10.87 -8.99 -2.30
CA VAL A 39 10.71 -9.52 -0.94
C VAL A 39 9.49 -8.85 -0.33
N ARG A 40 8.46 -9.63 -0.01
CA ARG A 40 7.27 -9.14 0.70
C ARG A 40 7.64 -8.78 2.13
N LEU A 41 7.27 -7.58 2.54
CA LEU A 41 7.47 -7.04 3.87
C LEU A 41 6.18 -7.01 4.67
N ARG A 42 5.10 -6.57 4.02
CA ARG A 42 3.77 -6.41 4.62
C ARG A 42 2.66 -6.62 3.60
N HIS A 43 1.45 -6.76 4.11
CA HIS A 43 0.22 -6.92 3.36
C HIS A 43 -0.86 -6.03 3.98
N TYR A 44 -1.54 -5.23 3.15
CA TYR A 44 -2.63 -4.37 3.53
C TYR A 44 -3.91 -4.71 2.78
N GLU A 45 -5.04 -4.59 3.47
CA GLU A 45 -6.39 -4.75 2.94
C GLU A 45 -7.26 -3.57 3.40
N TRP A 46 -8.29 -3.23 2.63
CA TRP A 46 -9.22 -2.18 3.02
C TRP A 46 -10.16 -2.67 4.13
N SER A 47 -10.23 -1.94 5.25
CA SER A 47 -11.18 -2.18 6.33
C SER A 47 -12.35 -1.21 6.22
N THR A 48 -13.56 -1.73 6.04
CA THR A 48 -14.79 -0.91 6.07
C THR A 48 -15.11 -0.40 7.47
N THR A 49 -14.68 -1.13 8.51
CA THR A 49 -14.89 -0.75 9.91
C THR A 49 -14.06 0.46 10.28
N GLU A 50 -12.77 0.43 9.92
CA GLU A 50 -11.82 1.52 10.21
C GLU A 50 -11.86 2.61 9.13
N SER A 51 -12.54 2.36 8.01
CA SER A 51 -12.52 3.22 6.81
C SER A 51 -11.10 3.59 6.37
N ALA A 52 -10.19 2.60 6.43
CA ALA A 52 -8.76 2.78 6.15
C ALA A 52 -8.14 1.46 5.63
N TRP A 53 -7.00 1.56 4.95
CA TRP A 53 -6.15 0.37 4.75
C TRP A 53 -5.65 -0.10 6.08
N VAL A 54 -5.68 -1.40 6.37
CA VAL A 54 -5.15 -2.01 7.60
C VAL A 54 -4.21 -3.15 7.27
N ARG A 55 -3.28 -3.45 8.17
CA ARG A 55 -2.34 -4.55 7.97
C ARG A 55 -3.05 -5.89 8.16
N ALA A 56 -2.86 -6.80 7.22
CA ALA A 56 -3.51 -8.12 7.23
C ALA A 56 -2.58 -9.28 7.62
N ASP A 57 -1.27 -9.04 7.76
CA ASP A 57 -0.27 -10.11 7.99
C ASP A 57 0.55 -9.99 9.28
N GLY A 58 0.11 -9.22 10.27
CA GLY A 58 0.76 -9.13 11.57
C GLY A 58 0.05 -8.20 12.53
N ALA A 59 0.67 -7.96 13.70
CA ALA A 59 0.14 -7.04 14.69
C ALA A 59 0.14 -5.60 14.16
N ASP A 60 -0.86 -4.83 14.59
CA ASP A 60 -1.11 -3.43 14.21
C ASP A 60 -0.36 -2.43 15.10
N ASP A 61 0.80 -2.84 15.64
CA ASP A 61 1.64 -1.98 16.46
C ASP A 61 2.10 -0.72 15.71
N GLU A 62 2.08 -0.78 14.38
CA GLU A 62 2.41 0.28 13.42
C GLU A 62 1.19 1.09 12.94
N TRP A 63 -0.05 0.81 13.39
CA TRP A 63 -1.26 1.30 12.69
C TRP A 63 -2.39 1.92 13.52
N TYR A 64 -2.66 1.47 14.75
CA TYR A 64 -3.74 2.08 15.53
C TYR A 64 -3.31 3.30 16.33
N LEU A 65 -4.19 4.32 16.32
CA LEU A 65 -4.13 5.46 17.23
C LEU A 65 -4.00 4.96 18.65
N ARG A 66 -2.88 5.28 19.29
CA ARG A 66 -2.74 5.03 20.72
C ARG A 66 -3.17 6.29 21.45
N SER A 67 -4.26 6.18 22.22
CA SER A 67 -4.60 7.18 23.22
C SER A 67 -3.51 7.15 24.29
N THR A 68 -2.77 8.24 24.44
CA THR A 68 -1.84 8.40 25.56
C THR A 68 -2.60 8.82 26.82
N ALA A 69 -1.95 8.72 27.99
CA ALA A 69 -2.52 9.17 29.27
C ALA A 69 -2.90 10.66 29.27
N ASP A 70 -2.30 11.45 28.37
CA ASP A 70 -2.55 12.88 28.20
C ASP A 70 -3.65 13.17 27.16
N GLY A 71 -4.31 12.14 26.64
CA GLY A 71 -5.36 12.27 25.62
C GLY A 71 -4.85 12.57 24.22
N LEU A 72 -3.53 12.50 23.99
CA LEU A 72 -2.97 12.64 22.64
C LEU A 72 -3.15 11.34 21.87
N GLU A 73 -3.68 11.45 20.65
CA GLU A 73 -3.70 10.38 19.67
C GLU A 73 -2.34 10.33 18.98
N GLY A 74 -1.54 9.30 19.29
CA GLY A 74 -0.28 9.07 18.59
C GLY A 74 -0.51 8.33 17.29
N TYR A 75 -0.22 8.96 16.15
CA TYR A 75 -0.14 8.28 14.85
C TYR A 75 1.14 7.43 14.82
N PRO A 76 1.03 6.09 14.75
CA PRO A 76 2.22 5.26 14.62
C PRO A 76 2.89 5.51 13.26
N HIS A 77 4.22 5.46 13.27
CA HIS A 77 5.03 5.61 12.07
C HIS A 77 5.36 4.21 11.52
N PRO A 78 4.71 3.75 10.44
CA PRO A 78 5.06 2.47 9.84
C PRO A 78 6.54 2.46 9.44
N HIS A 79 7.25 1.45 9.97
CA HIS A 79 8.68 1.28 9.78
C HIS A 79 8.95 -0.04 9.06
N PHE A 80 9.52 0.06 7.86
CA PHE A 80 9.82 -1.10 7.05
C PHE A 80 11.33 -1.32 6.97
N LYS A 81 11.76 -2.43 7.58
CA LYS A 81 13.12 -2.93 7.50
C LYS A 81 13.22 -3.98 6.40
N CYS A 82 13.98 -3.69 5.35
CA CYS A 82 14.24 -4.68 4.31
C CYS A 82 15.33 -5.65 4.80
N PRO A 83 15.11 -6.98 4.77
CA PRO A 83 16.09 -7.96 5.26
C PRO A 83 17.28 -8.16 4.32
N VAL A 84 17.36 -7.40 3.22
CA VAL A 84 18.42 -7.53 2.22
C VAL A 84 19.50 -6.50 2.53
N ALA A 85 20.71 -6.97 2.84
CA ALA A 85 21.84 -6.12 3.25
C ALA A 85 22.25 -5.05 2.21
N ALA A 86 21.89 -5.24 0.94
CA ALA A 86 22.15 -4.29 -0.14
C ALA A 86 20.94 -3.38 -0.45
N CYS A 87 19.85 -3.49 0.31
CA CYS A 87 18.74 -2.55 0.23
C CYS A 87 19.07 -1.37 1.16
N PRO A 88 19.29 -0.17 0.61
CA PRO A 88 19.93 0.90 1.38
C PRO A 88 19.05 1.54 2.46
N ASN A 89 17.74 1.27 2.50
CA ASN A 89 16.82 2.12 3.24
C ASN A 89 15.87 1.33 4.14
N ASP A 90 16.11 1.44 5.44
CA ASP A 90 15.04 1.42 6.42
C ASP A 90 14.17 2.65 6.15
N ARG A 91 12.86 2.46 5.94
CA ARG A 91 11.95 3.57 5.67
C ARG A 91 10.93 3.70 6.76
N VAL A 92 10.85 4.91 7.30
CA VAL A 92 9.83 5.33 8.25
C VAL A 92 8.95 6.33 7.54
N TYR A 93 7.63 6.10 7.55
CA TYR A 93 6.66 7.01 6.96
C TYR A 93 5.78 7.63 8.05
N GLN A 94 5.26 8.83 7.75
CA GLN A 94 4.09 9.34 8.46
C GLN A 94 2.86 8.50 8.06
N HIS A 95 1.94 8.28 9.00
CA HIS A 95 0.75 7.44 8.80
C HIS A 95 -0.02 7.84 7.53
N ASP A 96 -0.47 9.09 7.43
CA ASP A 96 -1.32 9.55 6.33
C ASP A 96 -0.59 9.53 4.99
N THR A 97 0.71 9.88 5.00
CA THR A 97 1.55 9.76 3.79
C THR A 97 1.64 8.32 3.31
N PHE A 98 1.66 7.36 4.23
CA PHE A 98 1.69 5.96 3.87
C PHE A 98 0.31 5.43 3.43
N GLN A 99 -0.79 5.86 4.07
CA GLN A 99 -2.16 5.60 3.59
C GLN A 99 -2.33 6.02 2.13
N ASP A 100 -1.88 7.24 1.78
CA ASP A 100 -1.91 7.72 0.40
C ASP A 100 -1.06 6.88 -0.56
N LEU A 101 0.05 6.30 -0.10
CA LEU A 101 0.86 5.38 -0.91
C LEU A 101 0.13 4.06 -1.14
N VAL A 102 -0.52 3.50 -0.12
CA VAL A 102 -1.29 2.26 -0.22
C VAL A 102 -2.51 2.47 -1.12
N GLU A 103 -3.23 3.59 -0.97
CA GLU A 103 -4.38 3.94 -1.81
C GLU A 103 -3.97 4.11 -3.29
N ARG A 104 -2.86 4.78 -3.57
CA ARG A 104 -2.34 4.88 -4.94
C ARG A 104 -1.92 3.52 -5.50
N ALA A 105 -1.33 2.66 -4.68
CA ALA A 105 -0.97 1.31 -5.12
C ALA A 105 -2.21 0.45 -5.37
N SER A 106 -3.29 0.61 -4.59
CA SER A 106 -4.54 -0.14 -4.74
C SER A 106 -5.22 0.13 -6.08
N THR A 107 -5.08 1.34 -6.62
CA THR A 107 -5.62 1.71 -7.94
C THR A 107 -4.68 1.38 -9.11
N ALA A 108 -3.47 0.89 -8.81
CA ALA A 108 -2.43 0.54 -9.78
C ALA A 108 -2.15 -0.98 -9.81
N ASP A 109 -0.93 -1.40 -9.49
CA ASP A 109 -0.46 -2.79 -9.54
C ASP A 109 -0.61 -3.55 -8.20
N GLY A 110 -1.09 -2.87 -7.15
CA GLY A 110 -1.21 -3.42 -5.81
C GLY A 110 0.13 -3.54 -5.09
N LEU A 111 1.18 -2.82 -5.52
CA LEU A 111 2.51 -2.88 -4.91
C LEU A 111 2.99 -1.52 -4.41
N VAL A 112 3.48 -1.49 -3.16
CA VAL A 112 4.29 -0.38 -2.65
C VAL A 112 5.74 -0.82 -2.62
N LEU A 113 6.56 -0.23 -3.50
CA LEU A 113 8.00 -0.45 -3.54
C LEU A 113 8.69 0.54 -2.61
N ILE A 114 9.41 0.01 -1.61
CA ILE A 114 10.26 0.80 -0.71
C ILE A 114 11.75 0.66 -1.06
#